data_AF-A0A822BXJ0-F1
#
_entry.id   AF-A0A822BXJ0-F1
#
_cell.length_a   1.000
_cell.length_b   1.000
_cell.length_c   1.000
_cell.angle_alpha   90.00
_cell.angle_beta   90.00
_cell.angle_gamma   90.00
#
_symmetry.space_group_name_H-M   'P 1'
#
loop_
_entity.id
_entity.type
_entity.pdbx_description
1 polymer ?
#
loop_
_entity_poly.entity_id
_entity_poly.type
_entity_poly.pdbx_seq_one_letter_code
_entity_poly.pdbx_strand_id
1 'polypeptide(L)'
;MNMRELFYSQVNLFHQQHISDSIVEQIARHLCVDRRQLGLVATAKGFCAGNLRYRIVRSGEIIDCNQLSNGQLIVDDDVEIIETEHHITFILVVEKDTIFQ
;
A
#
# COMPACT_ATOMS: atom_id res chain seq x y z
N MET A 1 5.04 9.42 -5.49
CA MET A 1 4.21 9.81 -6.65
C MET A 1 3.23 8.69 -6.92
N ASN A 2 1.92 8.98 -7.02
CA ASN A 2 0.91 7.99 -7.39
C ASN A 2 0.53 8.08 -8.89
N MET A 3 -0.26 7.13 -9.40
CA MET A 3 -0.64 7.08 -10.82
C MET A 3 -1.43 8.30 -11.30
N ARG A 4 -2.25 8.90 -10.43
CA ARG A 4 -3.00 10.12 -10.77
C ARG A 4 -2.08 11.33 -10.81
N GLU A 5 -1.16 11.45 -9.87
CA GLU A 5 -0.13 12.50 -9.88
C GLU A 5 0.73 12.44 -11.14
N LEU A 6 1.15 11.23 -11.55
CA LEU A 6 1.86 11.03 -12.82
C LEU A 6 1.02 11.53 -14.01
N PHE A 7 -0.25 11.13 -14.08
CA PHE A 7 -1.16 11.58 -15.13
C PHE A 7 -1.30 13.10 -15.18
N TYR A 8 -1.53 13.73 -14.02
CA TYR A 8 -1.67 15.19 -13.94
C TYR A 8 -0.37 15.93 -14.26
N SER A 9 0.79 15.34 -13.95
CA SER A 9 2.09 15.94 -14.28
C SER A 9 2.32 16.11 -15.77
N GLN A 10 1.69 15.27 -16.60
CA GLN A 10 1.86 15.23 -18.06
C GLN A 10 0.52 14.98 -18.77
N VAL A 11 -0.52 15.73 -18.37
CA VAL A 11 -1.89 15.54 -18.90
C VAL A 11 -1.97 15.72 -20.41
N ASN A 12 -1.13 16.59 -20.98
CA ASN A 12 -1.06 16.84 -22.42
C ASN A 12 -0.41 15.69 -23.20
N LEU A 13 0.42 14.87 -22.55
CA LEU A 13 1.04 13.69 -23.16
C LEU A 13 0.08 12.50 -23.12
N PHE A 14 -0.54 12.28 -21.96
CA PHE A 14 -1.33 11.08 -21.74
C PHE A 14 -2.78 11.21 -22.21
N HIS A 15 -3.36 12.42 -22.14
CA HIS A 15 -4.76 12.74 -22.43
C HIS A 15 -5.80 12.04 -21.54
N GLN A 16 -5.64 10.75 -21.24
CA GLN A 16 -6.52 9.95 -20.40
C GLN A 16 -5.73 9.09 -19.42
N GLN A 17 -6.25 8.91 -18.20
CA GLN A 17 -5.60 8.13 -17.13
C GLN A 17 -5.26 6.70 -17.56
N HIS A 18 -6.14 6.04 -18.31
CA HIS A 18 -5.92 4.66 -18.75
C HIS A 18 -4.67 4.52 -19.67
N ILE A 19 -4.29 5.60 -20.36
CA ILE A 19 -3.10 5.62 -21.23
C ILE A 19 -1.83 5.64 -20.37
N SER A 20 -1.75 6.52 -19.36
CA SER A 20 -0.63 6.51 -18.41
C SER A 20 -0.53 5.17 -17.67
N ASP A 21 -1.66 4.59 -17.28
CA ASP A 21 -1.70 3.30 -16.59
C ASP A 21 -1.15 2.16 -17.46
N SER A 22 -1.59 2.10 -18.73
CA SER A 22 -1.13 1.08 -19.69
C SER A 22 0.37 1.20 -19.98
N ILE A 23 0.87 2.42 -20.18
CA ILE A 23 2.29 2.67 -20.47
C ILE A 23 3.15 2.24 -19.29
N VAL A 24 2.81 2.66 -18.07
CA VAL A 24 3.55 2.27 -16.86
C VAL A 24 3.55 0.76 -16.68
N GLU A 25 2.42 0.10 -16.89
CA GLU A 25 2.33 -1.35 -16.79
C GLU A 25 3.18 -2.08 -17.83
N GLN A 26 3.23 -1.57 -19.06
CA GLN A 26 4.11 -2.10 -20.08
C GLN A 26 5.58 -1.92 -19.70
N ILE A 27 5.98 -0.74 -19.21
CA ILE A 27 7.36 -0.49 -18.76
C ILE A 27 7.74 -1.44 -17.62
N ALA A 28 6.88 -1.56 -16.61
CA ALA A 28 7.07 -2.47 -15.48
C ALA A 28 7.28 -3.92 -15.96
N ARG A 29 6.42 -4.39 -16.89
CA ARG A 29 6.53 -5.73 -17.49
C ARG A 29 7.82 -5.93 -18.29
N HIS A 30 8.22 -4.97 -19.12
CA HIS A 30 9.46 -5.10 -19.92
C HIS A 30 10.71 -5.11 -19.07
N LEU A 31 10.68 -4.42 -17.93
CA LEU A 31 11.79 -4.39 -16.97
C LEU A 31 11.74 -5.52 -15.94
N CYS A 32 10.68 -6.34 -15.94
CA CYS A 32 10.42 -7.37 -14.93
C CYS A 32 10.45 -6.82 -13.50
N VAL A 33 9.87 -5.63 -13.29
CA VAL A 33 9.78 -4.96 -11.99
C VAL A 33 8.34 -4.61 -11.63
N ASP A 34 8.08 -4.42 -10.34
CA ASP A 34 6.83 -3.84 -9.87
C ASP A 34 6.77 -2.33 -10.14
N ARG A 35 5.54 -1.79 -10.25
CA ARG A 35 5.31 -0.33 -10.39
C ARG A 35 6.00 0.49 -9.30
N ARG A 36 6.14 -0.06 -8.09
CA ARG A 36 6.82 0.57 -6.95
C ARG A 36 8.31 0.78 -7.18
N GLN A 37 8.95 -0.15 -7.90
CA GLN A 37 10.36 -0.04 -8.27
C GLN A 37 10.58 1.03 -9.35
N LEU A 38 9.50 1.48 -10.03
CA LEU A 38 9.50 2.67 -10.89
C LEU A 38 9.24 3.97 -10.11
N GLY A 39 9.17 3.92 -8.78
CA GLY A 39 8.85 5.08 -7.93
C GLY A 39 7.36 5.44 -7.86
N LEU A 40 6.49 4.58 -8.40
CA LEU A 40 5.05 4.77 -8.38
C LEU A 40 4.44 3.98 -7.23
N VAL A 41 3.94 4.70 -6.22
CA VAL A 41 3.40 4.13 -4.98
C VAL A 41 1.91 4.41 -4.92
N ALA A 42 1.12 3.44 -4.45
CA ALA A 42 -0.30 3.64 -4.22
C ALA A 42 -0.51 4.66 -3.09
N THR A 43 -1.62 5.39 -3.14
CA THR A 43 -2.03 6.20 -1.99
C THR A 43 -2.36 5.27 -0.83
N ALA A 44 -1.78 5.53 0.34
CA ALA A 44 -2.09 4.83 1.58
C ALA A 44 -3.59 4.79 1.83
N LYS A 45 -4.11 3.58 2.04
CA LYS A 45 -5.53 3.31 2.29
C LYS A 45 -5.69 2.06 3.15
N GLY A 46 -6.79 2.02 3.89
CA GLY A 46 -7.16 0.89 4.73
C GLY A 46 -6.48 0.94 6.10
N PHE A 47 -7.20 0.43 7.08
CA PHE A 47 -6.72 0.31 8.45
C PHE A 47 -6.50 -1.16 8.81
N CYS A 48 -5.55 -1.42 9.68
CA CYS A 48 -5.31 -2.73 10.27
C CYS A 48 -5.30 -2.61 11.80
N ALA A 49 -5.83 -3.61 12.48
CA ALA A 49 -5.90 -3.66 13.94
C ALA A 49 -5.81 -5.11 14.42
N GLY A 50 -5.37 -5.29 15.66
CA GLY A 50 -5.27 -6.60 16.31
C GLY A 50 -3.84 -7.04 16.52
N ASN A 51 -3.65 -8.33 16.79
CA ASN A 51 -2.34 -8.87 17.17
C ASN A 51 -1.42 -9.05 15.96
N LEU A 52 -0.93 -7.93 15.43
CA LEU A 52 -0.09 -7.84 14.26
C LEU A 52 0.99 -6.79 14.51
N ARG A 53 2.25 -7.18 14.29
CA ARG A 53 3.39 -6.27 14.21
C ARG A 53 4.05 -6.41 12.85
N TYR A 54 4.43 -5.29 12.25
CA TYR A 54 5.18 -5.30 11.00
C TYR A 54 6.26 -4.24 11.00
N ARG A 55 7.30 -4.48 10.21
CA ARG A 55 8.40 -3.54 9.97
C ARG A 55 8.26 -2.96 8.58
N ILE A 56 8.34 -1.64 8.45
CA ILE A 56 8.48 -1.00 7.14
C ILE A 56 9.93 -1.24 6.67
N VAL A 57 10.11 -1.91 5.54
CA VAL A 57 11.44 -2.34 5.06
C VAL A 57 12.38 -1.15 4.84
N ARG A 58 11.83 -0.05 4.31
CA ARG A 58 12.60 1.14 3.91
C ARG A 58 13.05 2.00 5.08
N SER A 59 12.19 2.18 6.09
CA SER A 59 12.49 3.01 7.26
C SER A 59 13.03 2.21 8.45
N GLY A 60 12.78 0.90 8.48
CA GLY A 60 13.04 0.04 9.62
C GLY A 60 12.07 0.26 10.79
N GLU A 61 11.08 1.14 10.64
CA GLU A 61 10.09 1.44 11.66
C GLU A 61 9.21 0.22 11.94
N ILE A 62 8.98 -0.06 13.22
CA ILE A 62 8.12 -1.15 13.66
C ILE A 62 6.79 -0.57 14.11
N ILE A 63 5.71 -1.10 13.54
CA ILE A 63 4.35 -0.70 13.86
C ILE A 63 3.64 -1.84 14.58
N ASP A 64 3.06 -1.52 15.75
CA ASP A 64 2.27 -2.44 16.57
C ASP A 64 0.78 -2.10 16.48
N CYS A 65 0.02 -2.96 15.80
CA CYS A 65 -1.41 -2.77 15.57
C CYS A 65 -2.28 -3.19 16.76
N ASN A 66 -1.69 -3.74 17.82
CA ASN A 66 -2.42 -4.21 19.01
C ASN A 66 -2.76 -3.06 19.96
N GLN A 67 -1.96 -1.99 19.95
CA GLN A 67 -2.06 -0.89 20.92
C GLN A 67 -2.97 0.26 20.45
N LEU A 68 -3.55 0.17 19.27
CA LEU A 68 -4.21 1.29 18.59
C LEU A 68 -5.72 1.10 18.56
N SER A 69 -6.45 1.91 19.34
CA SER A 69 -7.91 1.81 19.48
C SER A 69 -8.68 2.07 18.18
N ASN A 70 -8.11 2.85 17.25
CA ASN A 70 -8.75 3.26 16.00
C ASN A 70 -8.16 2.53 14.78
N GLY A 71 -7.33 1.52 15.01
CA GLY A 71 -6.51 0.88 13.99
C GLY A 71 -5.37 1.75 13.46
N GLN A 72 -4.46 1.10 12.74
CA GLN A 72 -3.30 1.70 12.10
C GLN A 72 -3.56 1.85 10.61
N LEU A 73 -3.40 3.07 10.08
CA LEU A 73 -3.37 3.29 8.63
C LEU A 73 -2.20 2.53 8.02
N ILE A 74 -2.46 1.75 6.97
CA ILE A 74 -1.42 1.08 6.20
C ILE A 74 -0.78 2.13 5.29
N VAL A 75 0.40 2.59 5.68
CA VAL A 75 1.11 3.70 5.03
C VAL A 75 2.11 3.23 3.96
N ASP A 76 2.56 1.98 4.05
CA ASP A 76 3.51 1.36 3.13
C ASP A 76 3.07 -0.08 2.86
N ASP A 77 3.29 -0.54 1.63
CA ASP A 77 3.00 -1.91 1.19
C ASP A 77 4.28 -2.77 1.10
N ASP A 78 5.44 -2.19 1.38
CA ASP A 78 6.74 -2.84 1.49
C ASP A 78 7.05 -3.10 2.98
N VAL A 79 6.38 -4.11 3.52
CA VAL A 79 6.41 -4.46 4.94
C VAL A 79 6.81 -5.90 5.17
N GLU A 80 7.54 -6.14 6.26
CA GLU A 80 7.89 -7.46 6.76
C GLU A 80 7.03 -7.75 8.00
N ILE A 81 6.28 -8.85 7.98
CA ILE A 81 5.50 -9.27 9.15
C ILE A 81 6.47 -9.79 10.22
N ILE A 82 6.38 -9.22 11.42
CA ILE A 82 7.14 -9.67 12.57
C ILE A 82 6.33 -10.78 13.23
N GLU A 83 6.94 -11.95 13.39
CA GLU A 83 6.32 -13.10 14.02
C GLU A 83 5.73 -12.69 15.38
N THR A 84 4.40 -12.85 15.52
CA THR A 84 3.72 -12.54 16.76
C THR A 84 3.75 -13.78 17.65
N GLU A 85 4.00 -13.59 18.94
CA GLU A 85 4.10 -14.69 19.91
C GLU A 85 2.75 -15.41 20.13
N HIS A 86 1.67 -14.99 19.46
CA HIS A 86 0.32 -15.47 19.69
C HIS A 86 -0.28 -16.00 18.38
N HIS A 87 -1.02 -17.11 18.48
CA HIS A 87 -1.69 -17.70 17.33
C HIS A 87 -2.81 -16.80 16.78
N ILE A 88 -2.61 -16.29 15.56
CA ILE A 88 -3.68 -15.69 14.75
C ILE A 88 -4.51 -16.83 14.16
N THR A 89 -5.82 -16.85 14.45
CA THR A 89 -6.73 -17.91 13.99
C THR A 89 -7.46 -17.56 12.69
N PHE A 90 -7.67 -16.27 12.42
CA PHE A 90 -8.30 -15.78 11.19
C PHE A 90 -7.90 -14.33 10.90
N ILE A 91 -8.16 -13.90 9.67
CA ILE A 91 -8.09 -12.50 9.23
C ILE A 91 -9.52 -12.10 8.82
N LEU A 92 -10.01 -10.99 9.37
CA LEU A 92 -11.31 -10.42 8.98
C LEU A 92 -11.07 -9.21 8.07
N VAL A 93 -11.57 -9.28 6.83
CA VAL A 93 -11.54 -8.17 5.89
C VAL A 93 -12.87 -7.45 5.95
N VAL A 94 -12.83 -6.17 6.31
CA VAL A 94 -14.01 -5.29 6.38
C VAL A 94 -13.92 -4.27 5.25
N GLU A 95 -14.93 -4.23 4.37
CA GLU A 95 -14.94 -3.33 3.21
C GLU A 95 -15.26 -1.88 3.60
N LYS A 96 -16.12 -1.67 4.59
CA LYS A 96 -16.56 -0.33 5.00
C LYS A 96 -15.72 0.21 6.15
N ASP A 97 -14.99 1.29 5.90
CA ASP A 97 -14.22 2.01 6.93
C ASP A 97 -15.08 2.39 8.15
N THR A 98 -16.34 2.79 7.95
CA THR A 98 -17.27 3.15 9.05
C THR A 98 -17.75 1.98 9.90
N ILE A 99 -17.50 0.75 9.46
CA ILE A 99 -17.78 -0.46 10.24
C ILE A 99 -16.51 -0.93 10.94
N PHE A 100 -15.36 -0.62 10.36
CA PHE A 100 -14.05 -0.93 10.95
C PHE A 100 -13.73 0.00 12.13
N GLN A 101 -13.98 1.31 11.98
CA GLN A 101 -13.84 2.34 13.03
C GLN A 101 -15.09 2.43 13.89
#